data_AF-A0A8H3FI73-F1
#
_entry.id   AF-A0A8H3FI73-F1
#
_cell.length_a   1.000
_cell.length_b   1.000
_cell.length_c   1.000
_cell.angle_alpha   90.00
_cell.angle_beta   90.00
_cell.angle_gamma   90.00
#
_symmetry.space_group_name_H-M   'P 1'
#
loop_
_entity.id
_entity.type
_entity.pdbx_description
1 polymer ?
#
loop_
_entity_poly.entity_id
_entity_poly.type
_entity_poly.pdbx_seq_one_letter_code
_entity_poly.pdbx_strand_id
1 'polypeptide(L)'
;MPTAEAEAEWDAFEARLKFSTLLGSLSASVAAAQKAARFLMVNKHCGEDLFEVALEWLEKDDMNLRIKIWGIWEELSEMAMREQHVDYINRIRDNIQHFMDNICPPERPIAANIRIVRKGVERMHKLGLFSNTRAKELDEMLKHRTSSSQNPDLDAVEAAHKQDPGEEAHDMKHRWPNAFGDNKPSGAKRPTDKKQIEQRIEEDRERHKRLKESIWQIGNGEHEESDKMWEECSDIDEGDLMAAEDETSEMLGISIDELRRRFPAQTPVAAV
;
A
#
# COMPACT_ATOMS: atom_id res chain seq x y z
N MET A 1 -19.07 -12.79 20.05
CA MET A 1 -18.27 -13.94 20.53
C MET A 1 -17.82 -14.75 19.32
N PRO A 2 -16.63 -14.51 18.74
CA PRO A 2 -16.07 -15.46 17.80
C PRO A 2 -15.45 -16.61 18.61
N THR A 3 -15.90 -17.83 18.35
CA THR A 3 -15.33 -19.04 18.93
C THR A 3 -13.88 -19.17 18.45
N ALA A 4 -12.94 -19.10 19.39
CA ALA A 4 -11.57 -19.50 19.16
C ALA A 4 -11.57 -21.00 18.83
N GLU A 5 -11.56 -21.33 17.54
CA GLU A 5 -11.16 -22.65 17.08
C GLU A 5 -9.77 -22.89 17.67
N ALA A 6 -9.63 -23.87 18.57
CA ALA A 6 -8.33 -24.29 19.04
C ALA A 6 -7.51 -24.67 17.81
N GLU A 7 -6.49 -23.87 17.50
CA GLU A 7 -5.65 -24.07 16.33
C GLU A 7 -4.92 -25.41 16.50
N ALA A 8 -5.44 -26.47 15.88
CA ALA A 8 -4.90 -27.81 15.99
C ALA A 8 -3.46 -27.84 15.46
N GLU A 9 -2.56 -28.49 16.20
CA GLU A 9 -1.20 -28.79 15.77
C GLU A 9 -1.26 -29.94 14.76
N TRP A 10 -0.82 -29.69 13.52
CA TRP A 10 -0.88 -30.65 12.41
C TRP A 10 0.42 -31.45 12.33
N ASP A 11 0.40 -32.70 11.83
CA ASP A 11 1.66 -33.36 11.47
C ASP A 11 2.32 -32.65 10.27
N ALA A 12 3.61 -32.90 10.04
CA ALA A 12 4.39 -32.19 9.03
C ALA A 12 3.82 -32.31 7.60
N PHE A 13 3.30 -33.49 7.21
CA PHE A 13 2.77 -33.68 5.87
C PHE A 13 1.41 -32.99 5.70
N GLU A 14 0.51 -33.14 6.67
CA GLU A 14 -0.77 -32.44 6.67
C GLU A 14 -0.58 -30.92 6.72
N ALA A 15 0.36 -30.44 7.53
CA ALA A 15 0.71 -29.03 7.62
C ALA A 15 1.17 -28.48 6.27
N ARG A 16 2.07 -29.18 5.57
CA ARG A 16 2.54 -28.81 4.23
C ARG A 16 1.42 -28.72 3.21
N LEU A 17 0.52 -29.71 3.18
CA LEU A 17 -0.60 -29.74 2.23
C LEU A 17 -1.56 -28.56 2.48
N LYS A 18 -1.86 -28.29 3.75
CA LYS A 18 -2.72 -27.17 4.16
C LYS A 18 -2.10 -25.83 3.86
N PHE A 19 -0.82 -25.67 4.17
CA PHE A 19 -0.10 -24.44 3.90
C PHE A 19 0.01 -24.17 2.40
N SER A 20 0.29 -25.19 1.59
CA SER A 20 0.28 -25.08 0.13
C SER A 20 -1.10 -24.65 -0.41
N THR A 21 -2.18 -25.18 0.15
CA THR A 21 -3.54 -24.78 -0.21
C THR A 21 -3.81 -23.32 0.17
N LEU A 22 -3.36 -22.91 1.36
CA LEU A 22 -3.46 -21.53 1.83
C LEU A 22 -2.71 -20.55 0.91
N LEU A 23 -1.48 -20.88 0.53
CA LEU A 23 -0.68 -20.10 -0.43
C LEU A 23 -1.35 -20.01 -1.81
N GLY A 24 -2.02 -21.07 -2.27
CA GLY A 24 -2.76 -21.10 -3.54
C GLY A 24 -3.97 -20.17 -3.58
N SER A 25 -4.61 -19.96 -2.43
CA SER A 25 -5.80 -19.10 -2.29
C SER A 25 -5.49 -17.73 -1.68
N LEU A 26 -4.22 -17.35 -1.58
CA LEU A 26 -3.80 -16.16 -0.86
C LEU A 26 -4.33 -14.88 -1.54
N SER A 27 -5.01 -14.05 -0.76
CA SER A 27 -5.45 -12.72 -1.20
C SER A 27 -4.41 -11.66 -0.85
N ALA A 28 -4.52 -10.47 -1.44
CA ALA A 28 -3.65 -9.33 -1.12
C ALA A 28 -3.96 -8.65 0.23
N SER A 29 -4.87 -9.22 1.04
CA SER A 29 -5.27 -8.63 2.32
C SER A 29 -4.27 -8.95 3.44
N VAL A 30 -4.06 -7.98 4.33
CA VAL A 30 -3.26 -8.15 5.55
C VAL A 30 -3.81 -9.28 6.41
N ALA A 31 -5.14 -9.41 6.52
CA ALA A 31 -5.77 -10.49 7.27
C ALA A 31 -5.43 -11.89 6.73
N ALA A 32 -5.31 -12.06 5.40
CA ALA A 32 -4.89 -13.32 4.80
C ALA A 32 -3.42 -13.64 5.10
N ALA A 33 -2.54 -12.62 5.02
CA ALA A 33 -1.15 -12.77 5.42
C ALA A 33 -1.01 -13.12 6.91
N GLN A 34 -1.77 -12.46 7.79
CA GLN A 34 -1.81 -12.76 9.23
C GLN A 34 -2.28 -14.19 9.51
N LYS A 35 -3.30 -14.67 8.80
CA LYS A 35 -3.78 -16.05 8.94
C LYS A 35 -2.68 -17.06 8.58
N ALA A 36 -1.93 -16.80 7.51
CA ALA A 36 -0.81 -17.66 7.11
C ALA A 36 0.37 -17.58 8.09
N ALA A 37 0.71 -16.39 8.58
CA ALA A 37 1.73 -16.22 9.60
C ALA A 37 1.36 -16.91 10.93
N ARG A 38 0.10 -16.82 11.37
CA ARG A 38 -0.41 -17.57 12.53
C ARG A 38 -0.31 -19.08 12.31
N PHE A 39 -0.66 -19.56 11.12
CA PHE A 39 -0.51 -20.98 10.80
C PHE A 39 0.94 -21.47 11.00
N LEU A 40 1.94 -20.69 10.58
CA LEU A 40 3.37 -20.98 10.82
C LEU A 40 3.73 -20.94 12.31
N MET A 41 3.16 -20.00 13.07
CA MET A 41 3.41 -19.85 14.51
C MET A 41 2.67 -20.89 15.37
N VAL A 42 1.60 -21.49 14.88
CA VAL A 42 0.96 -22.63 15.55
C VAL A 42 1.78 -23.89 15.30
N ASN A 43 2.20 -24.09 14.05
CA ASN A 43 2.88 -25.30 13.61
C ASN A 43 4.41 -25.14 13.61
N LYS A 44 4.94 -24.56 14.69
CA LYS A 44 6.38 -24.23 14.86
C LYS A 44 7.28 -25.44 14.72
N HIS A 45 6.79 -26.59 15.20
CA HIS A 45 7.48 -27.89 15.19
C HIS A 45 7.84 -28.39 13.79
N CYS A 46 7.10 -27.97 12.76
CA CYS A 46 7.41 -28.22 11.36
C CYS A 46 7.72 -26.95 10.57
N GLY A 47 8.03 -25.85 11.27
CA GLY A 47 8.23 -24.53 10.69
C GLY A 47 9.35 -24.45 9.65
N GLU A 48 10.36 -25.32 9.75
CA GLU A 48 11.43 -25.41 8.76
C GLU A 48 10.90 -25.84 7.38
N ASP A 49 10.17 -26.96 7.30
CA ASP A 49 9.58 -27.45 6.06
C ASP A 49 8.55 -26.46 5.50
N LEU A 50 7.72 -25.87 6.36
CA LEU A 50 6.75 -24.85 5.93
C LEU A 50 7.43 -23.59 5.37
N PHE A 51 8.58 -23.19 5.94
CA PHE A 51 9.36 -22.08 5.41
C PHE A 51 9.91 -22.40 4.01
N GLU A 52 10.46 -23.60 3.81
CA GLU A 52 10.93 -24.06 2.50
C GLU A 52 9.78 -24.12 1.48
N VAL A 53 8.59 -24.56 1.88
CA VAL A 53 7.40 -24.55 1.01
C VAL A 53 7.08 -23.14 0.55
N ALA A 54 7.12 -22.13 1.42
CA ALA A 54 6.89 -20.76 0.98
C ALA A 54 8.00 -20.23 0.06
N LEU A 55 9.25 -20.67 0.23
CA LEU A 55 10.34 -20.37 -0.72
C LEU A 55 10.11 -21.05 -2.08
N GLU A 56 9.71 -22.32 -2.12
CA GLU A 56 9.32 -23.04 -3.35
C GLU A 56 8.21 -22.27 -4.11
N TRP A 57 7.25 -21.71 -3.37
CA TRP A 57 6.17 -20.91 -3.96
C TRP A 57 6.63 -19.53 -4.42
N LEU A 58 7.62 -18.93 -3.75
CA LEU A 58 8.23 -17.67 -4.14
C LEU A 58 8.93 -17.78 -5.50
N GLU A 59 9.54 -18.92 -5.81
CA GLU A 59 10.25 -19.15 -7.06
C GLU A 59 9.33 -19.24 -8.30
N LYS A 60 8.02 -19.44 -8.12
CA LYS A 60 7.03 -19.45 -9.21
C LYS A 60 7.03 -18.11 -9.97
N ASP A 61 6.79 -18.14 -11.29
CA ASP A 61 6.73 -16.94 -12.16
C ASP A 61 5.40 -16.17 -12.01
N ASP A 62 5.11 -15.73 -10.78
CA ASP A 62 3.95 -14.90 -10.44
C ASP A 62 4.40 -13.79 -9.49
N MET A 63 4.67 -12.61 -10.05
CA MET A 63 5.10 -11.43 -9.29
C MET A 63 4.07 -10.97 -8.25
N ASN A 64 2.80 -11.29 -8.45
CA ASN A 64 1.74 -10.93 -7.51
C ASN A 64 1.73 -11.88 -6.31
N LEU A 65 1.81 -13.19 -6.56
CA LEU A 65 2.00 -14.20 -5.51
C LEU A 65 3.24 -13.89 -4.66
N ARG A 66 4.36 -13.50 -5.27
CA ARG A 66 5.59 -13.13 -4.55
C ARG A 66 5.38 -11.98 -3.56
N ILE A 67 4.58 -10.97 -3.91
CA ILE A 67 4.21 -9.87 -3.01
C ILE A 67 3.26 -10.35 -1.90
N LYS A 68 2.34 -11.27 -2.20
CA LYS A 68 1.47 -11.84 -1.17
C LYS A 68 2.27 -12.66 -0.15
N ILE A 69 3.25 -13.44 -0.62
CA ILE A 69 4.20 -14.19 0.22
C ILE A 69 5.04 -13.22 1.08
N TRP A 70 5.52 -12.11 0.50
CA TRP A 70 6.19 -11.05 1.27
C TRP A 70 5.35 -10.56 2.46
N GLY A 71 4.05 -10.34 2.25
CA GLY A 71 3.13 -9.95 3.32
C GLY A 71 3.08 -10.97 4.47
N ILE A 72 3.15 -12.27 4.17
CA ILE A 72 3.23 -13.32 5.21
C ILE A 72 4.47 -13.09 6.09
N TRP A 73 5.61 -12.78 5.49
CA TRP A 73 6.86 -12.58 6.22
C TRP A 73 6.90 -11.29 7.02
N GLU A 74 6.24 -10.23 6.56
CA GLU A 74 6.04 -9.03 7.37
C GLU A 74 5.28 -9.35 8.66
N GLU A 75 4.16 -10.09 8.55
CA GLU A 75 3.35 -10.49 9.71
C GLU A 75 4.07 -11.52 10.59
N LEU A 76 4.76 -12.49 9.98
CA LEU A 76 5.55 -13.49 10.70
C LEU A 76 6.70 -12.84 11.47
N SER A 77 7.38 -11.85 10.89
CA SER A 77 8.46 -11.11 11.57
C SER A 77 7.96 -10.49 12.86
N GLU A 78 6.77 -9.89 12.83
CA GLU A 78 6.19 -9.28 14.02
C GLU A 78 5.82 -10.34 15.07
N MET A 79 5.17 -11.43 14.65
CA MET A 79 4.80 -12.53 15.55
C MET A 79 6.02 -13.21 16.17
N ALA A 80 7.03 -13.53 15.36
CA ALA A 80 8.26 -14.17 15.80
C ALA A 80 9.06 -13.27 16.74
N MET A 81 9.15 -11.96 16.48
CA MET A 81 9.82 -11.00 17.38
C MET A 81 9.08 -10.89 18.72
N ARG A 82 7.73 -10.86 18.70
CA ARG A 82 6.90 -10.78 19.91
C ARG A 82 7.03 -12.03 20.79
N GLU A 83 7.04 -13.21 20.17
CA GLU A 83 7.19 -14.51 20.86
C GLU A 83 8.65 -14.92 21.08
N GLN A 84 9.62 -14.11 20.63
CA GLN A 84 11.05 -14.41 20.67
C GLN A 84 11.42 -15.76 20.01
N HIS A 85 10.76 -16.08 18.90
CA HIS A 85 11.01 -17.32 18.16
C HIS A 85 12.28 -17.21 17.32
N VAL A 86 13.41 -17.62 17.90
CA VAL A 86 14.76 -17.44 17.34
C VAL A 86 14.93 -18.05 15.94
N ASP A 87 14.37 -19.23 15.68
CA ASP A 87 14.59 -19.91 14.38
C ASP A 87 13.96 -19.15 13.21
N TYR A 88 12.70 -18.72 13.33
CA TYR A 88 12.06 -17.87 12.32
C TYR A 88 12.76 -16.53 12.17
N ILE A 89 13.16 -15.91 13.29
CA ILE A 89 13.91 -14.65 13.26
C ILE A 89 15.19 -14.79 12.42
N ASN A 90 15.97 -15.84 12.65
CA ASN A 90 17.21 -16.09 11.92
C ASN A 90 16.93 -16.46 10.46
N ARG A 91 15.96 -17.35 10.19
CA ARG A 91 15.58 -17.73 8.82
C ARG A 91 15.14 -16.53 7.98
N ILE A 92 14.37 -15.61 8.54
CA ILE A 92 13.97 -14.37 7.84
C ILE A 92 15.20 -13.49 7.58
N ARG A 93 16.09 -13.34 8.57
CA ARG A 93 17.32 -12.55 8.41
C ARG A 93 18.23 -13.09 7.32
N ASP A 94 18.42 -14.40 7.30
CA ASP A 94 19.34 -15.08 6.39
C ASP A 94 18.80 -15.08 4.95
N ASN A 95 17.47 -15.16 4.77
CA ASN A 95 16.83 -15.23 3.46
C ASN A 95 16.33 -13.89 2.91
N ILE A 96 16.54 -12.77 3.61
CA ILE A 96 16.01 -11.46 3.21
C ILE A 96 16.42 -11.04 1.79
N GLN A 97 17.66 -11.33 1.39
CA GLN A 97 18.14 -11.02 0.04
C GLN A 97 17.47 -11.89 -1.01
N HIS A 98 17.28 -13.19 -0.73
CA HIS A 98 16.57 -14.09 -1.63
C HIS A 98 15.12 -13.64 -1.85
N PHE A 99 14.43 -13.18 -0.81
CA PHE A 99 13.12 -12.54 -0.96
C PHE A 99 13.18 -11.32 -1.86
N MET A 100 14.09 -10.39 -1.58
CA MET A 100 14.25 -9.18 -2.37
C MET A 100 14.55 -9.47 -3.84
N ASP A 101 15.39 -10.45 -4.15
CA ASP A 101 15.78 -10.80 -5.51
C ASP A 101 14.64 -11.47 -6.29
N ASN A 102 13.82 -12.28 -5.64
CA ASN A 102 12.63 -12.85 -6.27
C ASN A 102 11.53 -11.81 -6.48
N ILE A 103 11.28 -10.93 -5.51
CA ILE A 103 10.18 -9.95 -5.58
C ILE A 103 10.55 -8.74 -6.44
N CYS A 104 11.82 -8.34 -6.41
CA CYS A 104 12.39 -7.20 -7.10
C CYS A 104 13.64 -7.64 -7.89
N PRO A 105 13.50 -8.48 -8.93
CA PRO A 105 14.63 -8.95 -9.71
C PRO A 105 15.35 -7.78 -10.40
N PRO A 106 16.69 -7.77 -10.44
CA PRO A 106 17.46 -6.67 -11.00
C PRO A 106 17.24 -6.48 -12.51
N GLU A 107 16.86 -7.53 -13.23
CA GLU A 107 16.59 -7.48 -14.67
C GLU A 107 15.21 -6.93 -15.01
N ARG A 108 14.24 -7.04 -14.10
CA ARG A 108 12.86 -6.57 -14.27
C ARG A 108 12.33 -5.92 -12.99
N PRO A 109 12.90 -4.78 -12.58
CA PRO A 109 12.40 -4.06 -11.41
C PRO A 109 10.99 -3.52 -11.67
N ILE A 110 10.08 -3.82 -10.74
CA ILE A 110 8.73 -3.23 -10.71
C ILE A 110 8.71 -2.19 -9.60
N ALA A 111 8.59 -0.90 -9.94
CA ALA A 111 8.64 0.21 -8.98
C ALA A 111 7.65 0.04 -7.81
N ALA A 112 6.44 -0.45 -8.09
CA ALA A 112 5.44 -0.75 -7.07
C ALA A 112 5.92 -1.82 -6.06
N ASN A 113 6.56 -2.90 -6.53
CA ASN A 113 7.12 -3.93 -5.67
C ASN A 113 8.24 -3.38 -4.80
N ILE A 114 9.14 -2.57 -5.39
CA ILE A 114 10.25 -1.97 -4.65
C ILE A 114 9.72 -1.11 -3.50
N ARG A 115 8.67 -0.32 -3.73
CA ARG A 115 8.04 0.50 -2.69
C ARG A 115 7.44 -0.34 -1.57
N ILE A 116 6.80 -1.47 -1.89
CA ILE A 116 6.23 -2.40 -0.89
C ILE A 116 7.35 -3.02 -0.06
N VAL A 117 8.37 -3.60 -0.69
CA VAL A 117 9.49 -4.25 -0.01
C VAL A 117 10.27 -3.25 0.85
N ARG A 118 10.50 -2.02 0.37
CA ARG A 118 11.16 -0.96 1.15
C ARG A 118 10.40 -0.65 2.44
N LYS A 119 9.06 -0.50 2.37
CA LYS A 119 8.22 -0.28 3.56
C LYS A 119 8.29 -1.46 4.53
N GLY A 120 8.32 -2.69 4.01
CA GLY A 120 8.46 -3.89 4.82
C GLY A 120 9.80 -3.99 5.54
N VAL A 121 10.90 -3.70 4.85
CA VAL A 121 12.24 -3.65 5.46
C VAL A 121 12.30 -2.57 6.54
N GLU A 122 11.71 -1.39 6.32
CA GLU A 122 11.63 -0.33 7.34
C GLU A 122 10.86 -0.80 8.57
N ARG A 123 9.73 -1.50 8.37
CA ARG A 123 8.94 -2.09 9.45
C ARG A 123 9.73 -3.13 10.23
N MET A 124 10.38 -4.07 9.55
CA MET A 124 11.23 -5.09 10.18
C MET A 124 12.42 -4.47 10.94
N HIS A 125 12.99 -3.37 10.44
CA HIS A 125 14.01 -2.60 11.15
C HIS A 125 13.45 -1.96 12.44
N LYS A 126 12.27 -1.32 12.39
CA LYS A 126 11.61 -0.75 13.58
C LYS A 126 11.27 -1.81 14.64
N LEU A 127 11.00 -3.05 14.21
CA LEU A 127 10.80 -4.19 15.11
C LEU A 127 12.10 -4.67 15.78
N GLY A 128 13.27 -4.21 15.32
CA GLY A 128 14.58 -4.68 15.80
C GLY A 128 15.05 -5.98 15.13
N LEU A 129 14.43 -6.38 14.02
CA LEU A 129 14.86 -7.58 13.28
C LEU A 129 16.23 -7.35 12.63
N PHE A 130 16.50 -6.15 12.14
CA PHE A 130 17.75 -5.78 11.49
C PHE A 130 18.49 -4.68 12.25
N SER A 131 19.82 -4.69 12.19
CA SER A 131 20.63 -3.54 12.61
C SER A 131 20.42 -2.38 11.65
N ASN A 132 20.66 -1.15 12.12
CA ASN A 132 20.58 0.05 11.27
C ASN A 132 21.52 -0.04 10.05
N THR A 133 22.72 -0.61 10.24
CA THR A 133 23.66 -0.86 9.14
C THR A 133 23.06 -1.79 8.11
N ARG A 134 22.50 -2.92 8.54
CA ARG A 134 21.89 -3.90 7.63
C ARG A 134 20.67 -3.33 6.90
N ALA A 135 19.81 -2.59 7.59
CA ALA A 135 18.64 -1.95 6.99
C ALA A 135 19.05 -0.95 5.90
N LYS A 136 20.11 -0.15 6.13
CA LYS A 136 20.67 0.76 5.13
C LYS A 136 21.24 0.04 3.92
N GLU A 137 21.98 -1.05 4.11
CA GLU A 137 22.49 -1.87 3.00
C GLU A 137 21.34 -2.37 2.11
N LEU A 138 20.27 -2.90 2.71
CA LEU A 138 19.11 -3.39 1.97
C LEU A 138 18.38 -2.27 1.21
N ASP A 139 18.25 -1.08 1.80
CA ASP A 139 17.64 0.07 1.12
C ASP A 139 18.50 0.56 -0.07
N GLU A 140 19.82 0.62 0.08
CA GLU A 140 20.74 0.94 -1.04
C GLU A 140 20.63 -0.09 -2.17
N MET A 141 20.57 -1.39 -1.85
CA MET A 141 20.33 -2.44 -2.84
C MET A 141 19.02 -2.23 -3.61
N LEU A 142 17.95 -1.76 -2.95
CA LEU A 142 16.68 -1.44 -3.59
C LEU A 142 16.74 -0.16 -4.44
N LYS A 143 17.47 0.88 -3.99
CA LYS A 143 17.65 2.13 -4.75
C LYS A 143 18.35 1.90 -6.08
N HIS A 144 19.41 1.09 -6.11
CA HIS A 144 20.10 0.74 -7.36
C HIS A 144 19.17 0.05 -8.38
N ARG A 145 18.17 -0.72 -7.90
CA ARG A 145 17.15 -1.37 -8.74
C ARG A 145 16.12 -0.37 -9.27
N THR A 146 15.75 0.64 -8.48
CA THR A 146 14.86 1.72 -8.93
C THR A 146 15.50 2.54 -10.05
N SER A 147 16.77 2.92 -9.90
CA SER A 147 17.48 3.71 -10.94
C SER A 147 17.63 2.94 -12.27
N SER A 148 17.68 1.61 -12.21
CA SER A 148 17.70 0.74 -13.40
C SER A 148 16.32 0.58 -14.06
N SER A 149 15.24 0.98 -13.38
CA SER A 149 13.83 0.84 -13.81
C SER A 149 13.32 2.06 -14.59
N GLN A 150 14.14 3.08 -14.87
CA GLN A 150 13.69 4.33 -15.49
C GLN A 150 13.08 4.11 -16.89
N ASN A 151 11.78 3.83 -16.92
CA ASN A 151 10.86 4.29 -17.95
C ASN A 151 10.43 5.71 -17.56
N PRO A 152 10.86 6.75 -18.27
CA PRO A 152 10.61 8.16 -17.90
C PRO A 152 9.13 8.59 -17.92
N ASP A 153 8.22 7.74 -18.39
CA ASP A 153 6.78 8.05 -18.51
C ASP A 153 6.03 8.05 -17.17
N LEU A 154 6.44 7.28 -16.15
CA LEU A 154 5.67 7.16 -14.90
C LEU A 154 5.96 8.31 -13.93
N ASP A 155 7.21 8.77 -13.85
CA ASP A 155 7.59 9.94 -13.04
C ASP A 155 6.97 11.24 -13.59
N ALA A 156 6.71 11.31 -14.91
CA ALA A 156 6.02 12.45 -15.53
C ALA A 156 4.54 12.55 -15.10
N VAL A 157 3.88 11.41 -14.86
CA VAL A 157 2.48 11.37 -14.39
C VAL A 157 2.39 11.72 -12.90
N GLU A 158 3.37 11.31 -12.09
CA GLU A 158 3.43 11.63 -10.65
C GLU A 158 3.88 13.09 -10.39
N ALA A 159 4.71 13.67 -11.27
CA ALA A 159 5.04 15.09 -11.25
C ALA A 159 3.87 15.99 -11.67
N ALA A 160 3.03 15.53 -12.61
CA ALA A 160 1.83 16.24 -13.04
C ALA A 160 0.72 16.29 -11.97
N HIS A 161 0.68 15.31 -11.04
CA HIS A 161 -0.31 15.25 -9.96
C HIS A 161 0.03 16.11 -8.73
N LYS A 162 1.20 16.78 -8.70
CA LYS A 162 1.60 17.70 -7.62
C LYS A 162 1.31 19.17 -7.92
N GLN A 163 0.70 19.47 -9.07
CA GLN A 163 0.19 20.80 -9.36
C GLN A 163 -1.30 20.85 -9.01
N ASP A 164 -1.59 21.71 -8.04
CA ASP A 164 -2.91 22.17 -7.62
C ASP A 164 -3.78 22.55 -8.83
N PRO A 165 -5.06 22.12 -8.93
CA PRO A 165 -5.89 22.44 -10.09
C PRO A 165 -6.42 23.88 -9.97
N GLY A 166 -5.56 24.83 -10.32
CA GLY A 166 -5.97 26.19 -10.65
C GLY A 166 -6.78 26.20 -11.95
N GLU A 167 -7.95 26.82 -11.87
CA GLU A 167 -8.92 27.17 -12.89
C GLU A 167 -8.38 27.26 -14.33
N GLU A 168 -8.93 26.44 -15.23
CA GLU A 168 -9.31 26.78 -16.61
C GLU A 168 -9.80 25.52 -17.34
N ALA A 169 -11.10 25.23 -17.22
CA ALA A 169 -11.76 24.21 -18.01
C ALA A 169 -12.04 24.74 -19.42
N HIS A 170 -11.06 24.65 -20.33
CA HIS A 170 -11.32 24.78 -21.76
C HIS A 170 -10.55 23.73 -22.58
N ASP A 171 -11.35 22.84 -23.18
CA ASP A 171 -11.11 22.01 -24.37
C ASP A 171 -9.69 21.45 -24.59
N MET A 172 -9.43 20.24 -24.07
CA MET A 172 -8.21 19.49 -24.41
C MET A 172 -8.51 18.04 -24.80
N LYS A 173 -9.22 17.84 -25.92
CA LYS A 173 -9.37 16.52 -26.58
C LYS A 173 -8.19 16.13 -27.50
N HIS A 174 -7.10 16.90 -27.54
CA HIS A 174 -6.00 16.68 -28.50
C HIS A 174 -4.58 16.63 -27.91
N ARG A 175 -4.40 16.22 -26.65
CA ARG A 175 -3.06 16.07 -26.06
C ARG A 175 -2.81 14.69 -25.42
N TRP A 176 -3.11 13.63 -26.16
CA TRP A 176 -2.39 12.36 -25.99
C TRP A 176 -1.46 12.23 -27.20
N PRO A 177 -0.13 12.19 -27.01
CA PRO A 177 0.76 11.76 -28.08
C PRO A 177 0.30 10.38 -28.55
N ASN A 178 0.08 10.21 -29.84
CA ASN A 178 -0.21 8.91 -30.45
C ASN A 178 0.93 7.91 -30.13
N ALA A 179 0.83 7.22 -28.99
CA ALA A 179 1.70 6.12 -28.59
C ALA A 179 1.19 4.75 -29.08
N PHE A 180 0.23 4.76 -30.01
CA PHE A 180 -0.22 3.59 -30.77
C PHE A 180 0.17 3.74 -32.24
N GLY A 181 1.42 4.10 -32.49
CA GLY A 181 2.04 3.93 -33.80
C GLY A 181 2.48 2.47 -33.96
N ASP A 182 1.94 1.81 -34.98
CA ASP A 182 2.21 0.42 -35.37
C ASP A 182 3.67 0.19 -35.79
N ASN A 183 4.61 0.25 -34.85
CA ASN A 183 5.98 -0.18 -35.11
C ASN A 183 6.58 -0.82 -33.85
N LYS A 184 6.18 -2.07 -33.60
CA LYS A 184 6.72 -2.86 -32.48
C LYS A 184 8.01 -3.53 -32.92
N PRO A 185 9.18 -3.22 -32.32
CA PRO A 185 10.40 -3.98 -32.57
C PRO A 185 10.19 -5.43 -32.14
N SER A 186 10.56 -6.36 -33.03
CA SER A 186 10.46 -7.81 -32.84
C SER A 186 11.32 -8.26 -31.66
N GLY A 187 10.71 -8.44 -30.50
CA GLY A 187 11.40 -8.85 -29.27
C GLY A 187 10.60 -8.67 -27.99
N ALA A 188 9.47 -7.94 -28.04
CA ALA A 188 8.58 -7.79 -26.89
C ALA A 188 7.97 -9.15 -26.50
N LYS A 189 8.44 -9.69 -25.36
CA LYS A 189 7.83 -10.84 -24.70
C LYS A 189 6.31 -10.62 -24.56
N ARG A 190 5.55 -11.70 -24.72
CA ARG A 190 4.08 -11.71 -24.70
C ARG A 190 3.57 -10.86 -23.53
N PRO A 191 2.54 -10.01 -23.74
CA PRO A 191 1.86 -9.37 -22.62
C PRO A 191 1.49 -10.47 -21.61
N THR A 192 1.83 -10.29 -20.34
CA THR A 192 1.31 -11.14 -19.26
C THR A 192 -0.20 -11.28 -19.43
N ASP A 193 -0.73 -12.47 -19.13
CA ASP A 193 -2.13 -12.80 -19.42
C ASP A 193 -3.03 -11.65 -18.90
N LYS A 194 -3.90 -11.12 -19.77
CA LYS A 194 -4.69 -9.91 -19.49
C LYS A 194 -5.42 -10.03 -18.15
N LYS A 195 -5.84 -11.25 -17.81
CA LYS A 195 -6.46 -11.60 -16.52
C LYS A 195 -5.55 -11.35 -15.30
N GLN A 196 -4.26 -11.66 -15.40
CA GLN A 196 -3.31 -11.42 -14.30
C GLN A 196 -3.12 -9.92 -14.05
N ILE A 197 -3.08 -9.12 -15.12
CA ILE A 197 -2.99 -7.65 -15.02
C ILE A 197 -4.27 -7.09 -14.39
N GLU A 198 -5.44 -7.50 -14.88
CA GLU A 198 -6.74 -7.09 -14.34
C GLU A 198 -6.90 -7.47 -12.87
N GLN A 199 -6.52 -8.70 -12.50
CA GLN A 199 -6.53 -9.15 -11.12
C GLN A 199 -5.63 -8.29 -10.24
N ARG A 200 -4.43 -7.96 -10.70
CA ARG A 200 -3.50 -7.12 -9.96
C ARG A 200 -4.02 -5.69 -9.78
N ILE A 201 -4.61 -5.12 -10.82
CA ILE A 201 -5.26 -3.80 -10.75
C ILE A 201 -6.39 -3.81 -9.72
N GLU A 202 -7.24 -4.84 -9.73
CA GLU A 202 -8.36 -4.93 -8.81
C GLU A 202 -7.89 -5.14 -7.36
N GLU A 203 -6.86 -5.97 -7.14
CA GLU A 203 -6.26 -6.17 -5.82
C GLU A 203 -5.63 -4.86 -5.29
N ASP A 204 -4.91 -4.11 -6.12
CA ASP A 204 -4.35 -2.81 -5.74
C ASP A 204 -5.45 -1.77 -5.47
N ARG A 205 -6.52 -1.76 -6.28
CA ARG A 205 -7.69 -0.89 -6.08
C ARG A 205 -8.37 -1.19 -4.74
N GLU A 206 -8.62 -2.46 -4.45
CA GLU A 206 -9.21 -2.91 -3.19
C GLU A 206 -8.30 -2.63 -1.98
N ARG A 207 -6.97 -2.70 -2.15
CA ARG A 207 -6.02 -2.31 -1.11
C ARG A 207 -6.09 -0.80 -0.82
N HIS A 208 -6.10 0.02 -1.87
CA HIS A 208 -6.17 1.48 -1.73
C HIS A 208 -7.50 1.95 -1.13
N LYS A 209 -8.59 1.29 -1.54
CA LYS A 209 -9.92 1.51 -0.97
C LYS A 209 -9.92 1.25 0.55
N ARG A 210 -9.45 0.09 1.00
CA ARG A 210 -9.34 -0.24 2.44
C ARG A 210 -8.44 0.72 3.21
N LEU A 211 -7.35 1.21 2.60
CA LEU A 211 -6.49 2.20 3.25
C LEU A 211 -7.22 3.53 3.50
N LYS A 212 -8.13 3.91 2.60
CA LYS A 212 -8.95 5.11 2.76
C LYS A 212 -10.07 4.93 3.77
N GLU A 213 -10.65 3.72 3.87
CA GLU A 213 -11.75 3.38 4.80
C GLU A 213 -11.47 3.77 6.26
N SER A 214 -10.21 3.76 6.72
CA SER A 214 -9.83 4.10 8.10
C SER A 214 -9.45 5.56 8.32
N ILE A 215 -9.37 6.41 7.29
CA ILE A 215 -8.88 7.80 7.42
C ILE A 215 -9.83 8.65 8.26
N TRP A 216 -11.14 8.46 8.05
CA TRP A 216 -12.19 9.20 8.75
C TRP A 216 -12.54 8.62 10.12
N GLN A 217 -11.90 7.52 10.51
CA GLN A 217 -12.14 6.92 11.82
C GLN A 217 -11.54 7.82 12.90
N ILE A 218 -12.33 8.04 13.96
CA ILE A 218 -11.91 8.70 15.20
C ILE A 218 -11.92 7.62 16.27
N GLY A 219 -10.90 7.59 17.14
CA GLY A 219 -10.90 6.65 18.26
C GLY A 219 -11.92 7.02 19.34
N ASN A 220 -12.08 6.14 20.33
CA ASN A 220 -13.10 6.28 21.36
C ASN A 220 -12.60 7.06 22.60
N GLY A 221 -11.49 7.80 22.50
CA GLY A 221 -10.99 8.64 23.58
C GLY A 221 -11.90 9.85 23.85
N GLU A 222 -11.98 10.29 25.10
CA GLU A 222 -12.89 11.36 25.55
C GLU A 222 -12.67 12.70 24.84
N HIS A 223 -11.45 12.99 24.38
CA HIS A 223 -11.10 14.23 23.68
C HIS A 223 -10.54 14.00 22.27
N GLU A 224 -10.51 12.75 21.79
CA GLU A 224 -9.79 12.38 20.57
C GLU A 224 -10.38 13.03 19.31
N GLU A 225 -11.70 13.22 19.26
CA GLU A 225 -12.37 13.98 18.21
C GLU A 225 -11.94 15.46 18.22
N SER A 226 -11.99 16.10 19.38
CA SER A 226 -11.68 17.51 19.53
C SER A 226 -10.20 17.81 19.26
N ASP A 227 -9.30 16.96 19.76
CA ASP A 227 -7.86 17.12 19.55
C ASP A 227 -7.51 16.96 18.07
N LYS A 228 -8.05 15.93 17.41
CA LYS A 228 -7.85 15.72 15.97
C LYS A 228 -8.40 16.89 15.14
N MET A 229 -9.62 17.35 15.44
CA MET A 229 -10.18 18.53 14.76
C MET A 229 -9.31 19.77 14.97
N TRP A 230 -8.77 19.98 16.17
CA TRP A 230 -7.92 21.13 16.46
C TRP A 230 -6.58 21.09 15.71
N GLU A 231 -5.97 19.91 15.62
CA GLU A 231 -4.69 19.71 14.92
C GLU A 231 -4.84 19.76 13.39
N GLU A 232 -5.94 19.23 12.86
CA GLU A 232 -6.21 19.16 11.41
C GLU A 232 -7.01 20.36 10.88
N CYS A 233 -7.41 21.30 11.73
CA CYS A 233 -8.16 22.48 11.33
C CYS A 233 -7.36 23.32 10.34
N SER A 234 -7.93 23.59 9.17
CA SER A 234 -7.41 24.58 8.23
C SER A 234 -7.84 25.98 8.62
N ASP A 235 -7.08 26.98 8.17
CA ASP A 235 -7.54 28.37 8.23
C ASP A 235 -8.81 28.53 7.37
N ILE A 236 -9.66 29.50 7.75
CA ILE A 236 -10.87 29.83 7.01
C ILE A 236 -10.49 30.33 5.61
N ASP A 237 -11.04 29.70 4.58
CA ASP A 237 -10.78 30.04 3.18
C ASP A 237 -12.01 30.62 2.45
N GLU A 238 -11.85 30.87 1.15
CA GLU A 238 -12.94 31.37 0.30
C GLU A 238 -14.04 30.32 0.07
N GLY A 239 -13.70 29.03 0.12
CA GLY A 239 -14.64 27.92 0.04
C GLY A 239 -15.57 27.88 1.26
N ASP A 240 -15.04 28.12 2.45
CA ASP A 240 -15.83 28.26 3.68
C ASP A 240 -16.81 29.43 3.60
N LEU A 241 -16.35 30.57 3.05
CA LEU A 241 -17.20 31.74 2.84
C LEU A 241 -18.32 31.44 1.82
N MET A 242 -18.01 30.76 0.72
CA MET A 242 -19.01 30.33 -0.27
C MET A 242 -20.04 29.38 0.36
N ALA A 243 -19.59 28.38 1.12
CA ALA A 243 -20.48 27.44 1.81
C ALA A 243 -21.43 28.17 2.78
N ALA A 244 -20.92 29.14 3.54
CA ALA A 244 -21.72 29.95 4.44
C ALA A 244 -22.74 30.85 3.70
N GLU A 245 -22.34 31.45 2.57
CA GLU A 245 -23.24 32.22 1.71
C GLU A 245 -24.35 31.34 1.12
N ASP A 246 -24.01 30.15 0.64
CA ASP A 246 -24.95 29.17 0.09
C ASP A 246 -25.97 28.75 1.15
N GLU A 247 -25.53 28.33 2.33
CA GLU A 247 -26.42 27.97 3.46
C GLU A 247 -27.35 29.13 3.84
N THR A 248 -26.83 30.35 3.88
CA THR A 248 -27.62 31.54 4.23
C THR A 248 -28.62 31.87 3.12
N SER A 249 -28.23 31.71 1.85
CA SER A 249 -29.08 31.92 0.68
C SER A 249 -30.25 30.94 0.68
N GLU A 250 -29.99 29.67 0.98
CA GLU A 250 -31.00 28.61 1.13
C GLU A 250 -31.95 28.91 2.30
N MET A 251 -31.41 29.23 3.47
CA MET A 251 -32.20 29.53 4.66
C MET A 251 -33.16 30.71 4.44
N LEU A 252 -32.71 31.73 3.71
CA LEU A 252 -33.50 32.93 3.41
C LEU A 252 -34.38 32.78 2.15
N GLY A 253 -34.20 31.70 1.38
CA GLY A 253 -34.91 31.47 0.13
C GLY A 253 -34.69 32.56 -0.92
N ILE A 254 -33.52 33.21 -0.91
CA ILE A 254 -33.12 34.23 -1.87
C ILE A 254 -31.95 33.72 -2.71
N SER A 255 -31.65 34.38 -3.83
CA SER A 255 -30.45 34.07 -4.63
C SER A 255 -29.20 34.66 -3.99
N ILE A 256 -28.03 34.05 -4.23
CA ILE A 256 -26.71 34.51 -3.74
C ILE A 256 -26.45 35.98 -4.14
N ASP A 257 -26.82 36.38 -5.36
CA ASP A 257 -26.68 37.76 -5.83
C ASP A 257 -27.50 38.76 -5.01
N GLU A 258 -28.73 38.38 -4.64
CA GLU A 258 -29.61 39.20 -3.79
C GLU A 258 -29.10 39.23 -2.34
N LEU A 259 -28.51 38.12 -1.87
CA LEU A 259 -27.86 38.04 -0.56
C LEU A 259 -26.67 39.00 -0.46
N ARG A 260 -25.73 38.93 -1.43
CA ARG A 260 -24.57 39.82 -1.53
C ARG A 260 -24.97 41.29 -1.70
N ARG A 261 -26.11 41.55 -2.35
CA ARG A 261 -26.67 42.90 -2.49
C ARG A 261 -27.24 43.45 -1.19
N ARG A 262 -27.92 42.60 -0.40
CA ARG A 262 -28.48 42.98 0.91
C ARG A 262 -27.39 43.13 1.97
N PHE A 263 -26.36 42.31 1.90
CA PHE A 263 -25.28 42.23 2.88
C PHE A 263 -23.92 42.31 2.15
N PRO A 264 -23.54 43.49 1.65
CA PRO A 264 -22.23 43.65 1.02
C PRO A 264 -21.11 43.42 2.04
N ALA A 265 -20.09 42.65 1.64
CA ALA A 265 -18.90 42.43 2.46
C ALA A 265 -18.29 43.78 2.87
N GLN A 266 -18.12 44.00 4.17
CA GLN A 266 -17.46 45.20 4.67
C GLN A 266 -15.96 45.09 4.33
N THR A 267 -15.44 46.04 3.55
CA THR A 267 -13.98 46.16 3.36
C THR A 267 -13.32 46.31 4.73
N PRO A 268 -12.24 45.56 5.01
CA PRO A 268 -11.57 45.64 6.30
C PRO A 268 -11.13 47.09 6.52
N VAL A 269 -11.59 47.69 7.61
CA VAL A 269 -11.10 48.99 8.06
C VAL A 269 -9.61 48.80 8.36
N ALA A 270 -8.75 49.49 7.62
CA ALA A 270 -7.32 49.48 7.87
C ALA A 270 -7.07 49.82 9.35
N ALA A 271 -6.58 48.84 10.11
CA ALA A 271 -6.19 49.04 11.49
C ALA A 271 -5.04 50.07 11.51
N VAL A 272 -5.26 51.18 12.22
CA VAL A 272 -4.27 52.24 12.50
C VAL A 272 -3.37 51.81 13.65
#